data_AF-A0A8W8HNJ2-F1
#
_entry.id   AF-A0A8W8HNJ2-F1
#
_cell.length_a   1.000
_cell.length_b   1.000
_cell.length_c   1.000
_cell.angle_alpha   90.00
_cell.angle_beta   90.00
_cell.angle_gamma   90.00
#
_symmetry.space_group_name_H-M   'P 1'
#
loop_
_entity.id
_entity.type
_entity.pdbx_description
1 polymer ?
#
loop_
_entity_poly.entity_id
_entity_poly.type
_entity_poly.pdbx_seq_one_letter_code
_entity_poly.pdbx_strand_id
1 'polypeptide(L)'
;MSGVECYGLTIFQVMASAADEEIWIQEEIENHQIQINAGSVELGEISKKDLKDKVSHGLDDLFEQTMYKERVNLVRKRLERSEAIISELFNQPERGGGDVLFHTPEQAYLENLLERQCTLVSDIMRTLKDCTKYQEELDHVKKENRDILVENRQLLKELKEKQENTKKINDQETQSLCEELDQQLKMISITRAILQGLIVGSGVHWAENQQLQELVLKLGEVLQI
;
A
#
# COMPACT_ATOMS: atom_id res chain seq x y z
N MET A 1 29.88 -58.92 -22.07
CA MET A 1 29.47 -57.62 -22.63
C MET A 1 27.97 -57.50 -22.41
N SER A 2 27.53 -56.84 -21.32
CA SER A 2 26.09 -56.65 -21.02
C SER A 2 25.92 -55.69 -19.82
N GLY A 3 26.28 -54.42 -19.97
CA GLY A 3 26.22 -53.48 -18.85
C GLY A 3 26.01 -52.00 -19.19
N VAL A 4 25.86 -51.63 -20.47
CA VAL A 4 25.81 -50.22 -20.87
C VAL A 4 24.45 -49.79 -21.44
N GLU A 5 23.55 -50.72 -21.77
CA GLU A 5 22.27 -50.37 -22.41
C GLU A 5 21.10 -50.11 -21.43
N CYS A 6 21.23 -50.45 -20.14
CA CYS A 6 20.13 -50.27 -19.18
C CYS A 6 19.99 -48.86 -18.59
N TYR A 7 20.98 -47.98 -18.71
CA TYR A 7 20.89 -46.63 -18.11
C TYR A 7 20.30 -45.57 -19.05
N GLY A 8 20.33 -45.81 -20.38
CA GLY A 8 19.76 -44.87 -21.36
C GLY A 8 18.22 -44.90 -21.39
N LEU A 9 17.62 -46.08 -21.26
CA LEU A 9 16.16 -46.27 -21.31
C LEU A 9 15.44 -45.65 -20.10
N THR A 10 16.02 -45.75 -18.90
CA THR A 10 15.44 -45.17 -17.68
C THR A 10 15.48 -43.65 -17.69
N ILE A 11 16.55 -43.05 -18.24
CA ILE A 11 16.67 -41.59 -18.34
C ILE A 11 15.64 -41.03 -19.33
N PHE A 12 15.44 -41.68 -20.47
CA PHE A 12 14.42 -41.27 -21.45
C PHE A 12 12.99 -41.44 -20.91
N GLN A 13 12.70 -42.49 -20.14
CA GLN A 13 11.39 -42.66 -19.51
C GLN A 13 11.13 -41.64 -18.40
N VAL A 14 12.15 -41.29 -17.61
CA VAL A 14 12.03 -40.23 -16.58
C VAL A 14 11.86 -38.85 -17.22
N MET A 15 12.57 -38.55 -18.31
CA MET A 15 12.39 -37.29 -19.03
C MET A 15 11.05 -37.19 -19.76
N ALA A 16 10.52 -38.28 -20.31
CA ALA A 16 9.19 -38.31 -20.89
C ALA A 16 8.10 -38.09 -19.83
N SER A 17 8.22 -38.74 -18.67
CA SER A 17 7.29 -38.54 -17.54
C SER A 17 7.34 -37.13 -16.98
N ALA A 18 8.53 -36.50 -16.93
CA ALA A 18 8.68 -35.13 -16.49
C ALA A 18 8.10 -34.12 -17.51
N ALA A 19 8.24 -34.41 -18.80
CA ALA A 19 7.63 -33.59 -19.86
C ALA A 19 6.10 -33.71 -19.86
N ASP A 20 5.55 -34.90 -19.61
CA ASP A 20 4.10 -35.11 -19.48
C ASP A 20 3.54 -34.42 -18.23
N GLU A 21 4.27 -34.42 -17.11
CA GLU A 21 3.93 -33.65 -15.91
C GLU A 21 4.00 -32.13 -16.15
N GLU A 22 4.99 -31.66 -16.90
CA GLU A 22 5.14 -30.24 -17.25
C GLU A 22 4.00 -29.77 -18.16
N ILE A 23 3.59 -30.59 -19.14
CA ILE A 23 2.43 -30.34 -20.00
C ILE A 23 1.14 -30.29 -19.18
N TRP A 24 0.95 -31.24 -18.25
CA TRP A 24 -0.22 -31.26 -17.38
C TRP A 24 -0.28 -30.02 -16.46
N ILE A 25 0.86 -29.61 -15.89
CA ILE A 25 0.94 -28.39 -15.07
C ILE A 25 0.61 -27.15 -15.91
N GLN A 26 1.11 -27.08 -17.14
CA GLN A 26 0.81 -25.96 -18.06
C GLN A 26 -0.68 -25.87 -18.38
N GLU A 27 -1.30 -27.01 -18.70
CA GLU A 27 -2.73 -27.11 -19.05
C GLU A 27 -3.63 -26.82 -17.83
N GLU A 28 -3.21 -27.25 -16.64
CA GLU A 28 -3.90 -26.98 -15.39
C GLU A 28 -3.78 -25.50 -14.98
N ILE A 29 -2.63 -24.85 -15.23
CA ILE A 29 -2.47 -23.40 -15.06
C ILE A 29 -3.36 -22.64 -16.03
N GLU A 30 -3.44 -23.08 -17.29
CA GLU A 30 -4.29 -22.45 -18.30
C GLU A 30 -5.77 -22.59 -17.95
N ASN A 31 -6.21 -23.77 -17.49
CA ASN A 31 -7.55 -23.98 -16.96
C ASN A 31 -7.86 -23.12 -15.73
N HIS A 32 -6.95 -23.01 -14.77
CA HIS A 32 -7.12 -22.12 -13.63
C HIS A 32 -7.19 -20.65 -14.07
N GLN A 33 -6.41 -20.25 -15.08
CA GLN A 33 -6.44 -18.90 -15.62
C GLN A 33 -7.76 -18.61 -16.35
N ILE A 34 -8.31 -19.57 -17.07
CA ILE A 34 -9.65 -19.48 -17.70
C ILE A 34 -10.73 -19.38 -16.62
N GLN A 35 -10.65 -20.16 -15.54
CA GLN A 35 -11.60 -20.06 -14.42
C GLN A 35 -11.50 -18.74 -13.66
N ILE A 36 -10.29 -18.22 -13.45
CA ILE A 36 -10.07 -16.90 -12.84
C ILE A 36 -10.64 -15.80 -13.74
N ASN A 37 -10.41 -15.89 -15.06
CA ASN A 37 -10.93 -14.91 -16.01
C ASN A 37 -12.46 -15.01 -16.14
N ALA A 38 -13.04 -16.21 -16.16
CA ALA A 38 -14.49 -16.44 -16.18
C ALA A 38 -15.16 -15.97 -14.88
N GLY A 39 -14.57 -16.29 -13.72
CA GLY A 39 -15.01 -15.79 -12.42
C GLY A 39 -14.85 -14.28 -12.29
N SER A 40 -13.85 -13.68 -12.94
CA SER A 40 -13.67 -12.23 -12.98
C SER A 40 -14.61 -11.52 -13.96
N VAL A 41 -15.20 -12.25 -14.93
CA VAL A 41 -16.26 -11.75 -15.82
C VAL A 41 -17.64 -11.82 -15.14
N GLU A 42 -17.94 -12.88 -14.37
CA GLU A 42 -19.17 -12.96 -13.55
C GLU A 42 -19.15 -11.99 -12.34
N LEU A 43 -17.98 -11.75 -11.75
CA LEU A 43 -17.78 -10.67 -10.74
C LEU A 43 -17.72 -9.26 -11.36
N GLY A 44 -17.74 -9.16 -12.70
CA GLY A 44 -17.75 -7.89 -13.42
C GLY A 44 -19.09 -7.16 -13.37
N GLU A 45 -20.21 -7.88 -13.18
CA GLU A 45 -21.55 -7.29 -13.18
C GLU A 45 -22.10 -6.98 -11.78
N ILE A 46 -21.55 -7.57 -10.72
CA ILE A 46 -21.78 -7.09 -9.35
C ILE A 46 -20.62 -6.18 -9.00
N SER A 47 -20.80 -4.88 -9.28
CA SER A 47 -19.90 -3.79 -8.90
C SER A 47 -19.21 -4.11 -7.57
N LYS A 48 -17.88 -4.25 -7.56
CA LYS A 48 -17.08 -4.47 -6.32
C LYS A 48 -17.43 -3.47 -5.21
N LYS A 49 -17.96 -2.30 -5.59
CA LYS A 49 -18.52 -1.30 -4.69
C LYS A 49 -19.82 -1.79 -4.03
N ASP A 50 -20.77 -2.33 -4.78
CA ASP A 50 -22.02 -2.88 -4.26
C ASP A 50 -21.80 -4.07 -3.34
N LEU A 51 -20.82 -4.93 -3.64
CA LEU A 51 -20.49 -6.06 -2.77
C LEU A 51 -19.86 -5.58 -1.46
N LYS A 52 -18.95 -4.60 -1.53
CA LYS A 52 -18.34 -3.98 -0.36
C LYS A 52 -19.36 -3.25 0.50
N ASP A 53 -20.28 -2.53 -0.13
CA ASP A 53 -21.32 -1.77 0.56
C ASP A 53 -22.33 -2.71 1.24
N LYS A 54 -22.73 -3.81 0.58
CA LYS A 54 -23.59 -4.86 1.19
C LYS A 54 -22.91 -5.59 2.34
N VAL A 55 -21.61 -5.89 2.22
CA VAL A 55 -20.85 -6.51 3.32
C VAL A 55 -20.68 -5.54 4.49
N SER A 56 -20.43 -4.27 4.22
CA SER A 56 -20.38 -3.23 5.26
C SER A 56 -21.70 -3.11 5.98
N HIS A 57 -22.82 -2.99 5.24
CA HIS A 57 -24.16 -2.92 5.84
C HIS A 57 -24.51 -4.17 6.64
N GLY A 58 -24.18 -5.37 6.13
CA GLY A 58 -24.42 -6.62 6.85
C GLY A 58 -23.60 -6.74 8.13
N LEU A 59 -22.38 -6.20 8.15
CA LEU A 59 -21.56 -6.14 9.37
C LEU A 59 -22.12 -5.12 10.37
N ASP A 60 -22.59 -3.97 9.89
CA ASP A 60 -23.22 -2.95 10.73
C ASP A 60 -24.52 -3.49 11.36
N ASP A 61 -25.37 -4.17 10.59
CA ASP A 61 -26.60 -4.80 11.06
C ASP A 61 -26.34 -5.91 12.09
N LEU A 62 -25.35 -6.78 11.84
CA LEU A 62 -24.95 -7.82 12.79
C LEU A 62 -24.40 -7.22 14.08
N PHE A 63 -23.64 -6.12 13.98
CA PHE A 63 -23.11 -5.41 15.13
C PHE A 63 -24.24 -4.78 15.95
N GLU A 64 -25.19 -4.10 15.31
CA GLU A 64 -26.37 -3.54 15.98
C GLU A 64 -27.21 -4.62 16.67
N GLN A 65 -27.48 -5.74 16.01
CA GLN A 65 -28.24 -6.85 16.59
C GLN A 65 -27.52 -7.46 17.80
N THR A 66 -26.19 -7.61 17.72
CA THR A 66 -25.38 -8.14 18.83
C THR A 66 -25.39 -7.17 20.01
N MET A 67 -25.19 -5.88 19.75
CA MET A 67 -25.25 -4.82 20.76
C MET A 67 -26.62 -4.71 21.42
N TYR A 68 -27.69 -4.82 20.63
CA TYR A 68 -29.06 -4.83 21.14
C TYR A 68 -29.29 -6.02 22.09
N LYS A 69 -28.90 -7.22 21.68
CA LYS A 69 -29.04 -8.44 22.49
C LYS A 69 -28.26 -8.36 23.79
N GLU A 70 -27.03 -7.87 23.75
CA GLU A 70 -26.21 -7.67 24.95
C GLU A 70 -26.82 -6.62 25.89
N ARG A 71 -27.30 -5.49 25.35
CA ARG A 71 -27.97 -4.45 26.14
C ARG A 71 -29.22 -5.01 26.82
N VAL A 72 -30.06 -5.77 26.10
CA VAL A 72 -31.25 -6.42 26.66
C VAL A 72 -30.87 -7.43 27.75
N ASN A 73 -29.84 -8.25 27.53
CA ASN A 73 -29.36 -9.20 28.54
C ASN A 73 -28.85 -8.49 29.80
N LEU A 74 -28.18 -7.34 29.65
CA LEU A 74 -27.65 -6.57 30.77
C LEU A 74 -28.77 -5.91 31.58
N VAL A 75 -29.77 -5.34 30.90
CA VAL A 75 -30.99 -4.82 31.55
C VAL A 75 -31.74 -5.92 32.28
N ARG A 76 -31.91 -7.09 31.65
CA ARG A 76 -32.57 -8.25 32.28
C ARG A 76 -31.84 -8.70 33.54
N LYS A 77 -30.51 -8.91 33.45
CA LYS A 77 -29.69 -9.29 34.62
C LYS A 77 -29.75 -8.24 35.74
N ARG A 78 -29.83 -6.95 35.38
CA ARG A 78 -29.99 -5.88 36.36
C ARG A 78 -31.35 -5.95 37.05
N LEU A 79 -32.42 -6.18 36.29
CA LEU A 79 -33.78 -6.32 36.82
C LEU A 79 -33.89 -7.54 37.75
N GLU A 80 -33.44 -8.71 37.30
CA GLU A 80 -33.44 -9.96 38.08
C GLU A 80 -32.68 -9.79 39.41
N ARG A 81 -31.51 -9.14 39.38
CA ARG A 81 -30.75 -8.84 40.60
C ARG A 81 -31.44 -7.81 41.47
N SER A 82 -32.06 -6.79 40.88
CA SER A 82 -32.80 -5.79 41.65
C SER A 82 -34.05 -6.38 42.32
N GLU A 83 -34.73 -7.32 41.67
CA GLU A 83 -35.88 -8.03 42.21
C GLU A 83 -35.46 -8.93 43.38
N ALA A 84 -34.33 -9.63 43.26
CA ALA A 84 -33.75 -10.40 44.35
C ALA A 84 -33.39 -9.50 45.55
N ILE A 85 -32.77 -8.34 45.30
CA ILE A 85 -32.43 -7.36 46.35
C ILE A 85 -33.69 -6.79 47.02
N ILE A 86 -34.70 -6.41 46.23
CA ILE A 86 -35.97 -5.86 46.75
C ILE A 86 -36.69 -6.91 47.59
N SER A 87 -36.74 -8.16 47.12
CA SER A 87 -37.36 -9.25 47.86
C SER A 87 -36.65 -9.50 49.19
N GLU A 88 -35.32 -9.48 49.22
CA GLU A 88 -34.53 -9.69 50.44
C GLU A 88 -34.65 -8.52 51.44
N LEU A 89 -34.68 -7.28 50.94
CA LEU A 89 -34.75 -6.08 51.77
C LEU A 89 -36.17 -5.76 52.27
N PHE A 90 -37.21 -6.08 51.50
CA PHE A 90 -38.58 -5.59 51.77
C PHE A 90 -39.64 -6.68 52.00
N ASN A 91 -39.39 -7.96 51.66
CA ASN A 91 -40.36 -9.04 51.94
C ASN A 91 -40.03 -9.83 53.22
N GLN A 92 -39.35 -9.23 54.20
CA GLN A 92 -39.29 -9.84 55.53
C GLN A 92 -40.70 -9.81 56.16
N PRO A 93 -41.28 -10.96 56.53
CA PRO A 93 -42.57 -10.99 57.20
C PRO A 93 -42.47 -10.20 58.51
N GLU A 94 -43.41 -9.29 58.73
CA GLU A 94 -43.49 -8.35 59.86
C GLU A 94 -42.86 -8.91 61.15
N ARG A 95 -41.63 -8.50 61.45
CA ARG A 95 -41.17 -8.50 62.85
C ARG A 95 -41.81 -7.28 63.50
N GLY A 96 -42.96 -7.52 64.12
CA GLY A 96 -43.73 -6.51 64.80
C GLY A 96 -42.92 -5.77 65.86
N GLY A 97 -43.21 -4.46 65.96
CA GLY A 97 -43.09 -3.68 67.18
C GLY A 97 -41.69 -3.24 67.55
N GLY A 98 -41.40 -1.95 67.35
CA GLY A 98 -40.36 -1.28 68.12
C GLY A 98 -39.58 -0.28 67.30
N ASP A 99 -39.96 0.98 67.46
CA ASP A 99 -39.08 2.13 67.32
C ASP A 99 -37.80 1.88 68.13
N VAL A 100 -36.75 1.34 67.49
CA VAL A 100 -35.41 1.46 68.04
C VAL A 100 -34.39 1.63 66.92
N LEU A 101 -33.80 2.82 66.93
CA LEU A 101 -32.44 3.12 66.48
C LEU A 101 -31.43 2.15 67.10
N PHE A 102 -31.43 0.90 66.67
CA PHE A 102 -30.30 -0.01 66.85
C PHE A 102 -29.63 -0.16 65.51
N HIS A 103 -28.51 0.54 65.34
CA HIS A 103 -27.49 0.20 64.36
C HIS A 103 -27.05 -1.24 64.64
N THR A 104 -27.71 -2.18 63.99
CA THR A 104 -27.26 -3.58 64.00
C THR A 104 -25.93 -3.63 63.24
N PRO A 105 -24.98 -4.50 63.65
CA PRO A 105 -23.72 -4.67 62.92
C PRO A 105 -23.93 -5.01 61.43
N GLU A 106 -25.07 -5.60 61.11
CA GLU A 106 -25.53 -5.87 59.74
C GLU A 106 -25.85 -4.60 58.95
N GLN A 107 -26.48 -3.59 59.56
CA GLN A 107 -26.71 -2.28 58.94
C GLN A 107 -25.41 -1.51 58.70
N ALA A 108 -24.48 -1.50 59.67
CA ALA A 108 -23.18 -0.87 59.50
C ALA A 108 -22.33 -1.55 58.41
N TYR A 109 -22.43 -2.88 58.29
CA TYR A 109 -21.81 -3.63 57.19
C TYR A 109 -22.43 -3.27 55.83
N LEU A 110 -23.75 -3.15 55.75
CA LEU A 110 -24.46 -2.78 54.54
C LEU A 110 -24.13 -1.35 54.09
N GLU A 111 -24.07 -0.39 55.03
CA GLU A 111 -23.65 0.99 54.78
C GLU A 111 -22.20 1.05 54.26
N ASN A 112 -21.27 0.30 54.88
CA ASN A 112 -19.88 0.23 54.40
C ASN A 112 -19.78 -0.37 52.99
N LEU A 113 -20.57 -1.41 52.71
CA LEU A 113 -20.62 -2.02 51.38
C LEU A 113 -21.16 -1.04 50.33
N LEU A 114 -22.21 -0.29 50.67
CA LEU A 114 -22.80 0.76 49.83
C LEU A 114 -21.79 1.89 49.57
N GLU A 115 -21.11 2.36 50.60
CA GLU A 115 -20.08 3.39 50.47
C GLU A 115 -18.95 2.92 49.55
N ARG A 116 -18.44 1.70 49.76
CA ARG A 116 -17.41 1.10 48.91
C ARG A 116 -17.89 0.92 47.47
N GLN A 117 -19.14 0.53 47.26
CA GLN A 117 -19.73 0.44 45.93
C GLN A 117 -19.78 1.81 45.26
N CYS A 118 -20.21 2.86 45.97
CA CYS A 118 -20.25 4.22 45.47
C CYS A 118 -18.85 4.74 45.09
N THR A 119 -17.83 4.47 45.91
CA THR A 119 -16.44 4.83 45.59
C THR A 119 -15.96 4.13 44.33
N LEU A 120 -16.17 2.80 44.23
CA LEU A 120 -15.76 2.03 43.05
C LEU A 120 -16.46 2.50 41.78
N VAL A 121 -17.77 2.76 41.84
CA VAL A 121 -18.53 3.29 40.70
C VAL A 121 -18.00 4.67 40.29
N SER A 122 -17.65 5.53 41.25
CA SER A 122 -17.09 6.85 40.97
C SER A 122 -15.73 6.76 40.28
N ASP A 123 -14.86 5.84 40.72
CA ASP A 123 -13.56 5.61 40.10
C ASP A 123 -13.67 4.98 38.71
N ILE A 124 -14.59 4.03 38.53
CA ILE A 124 -14.92 3.47 37.20
C ILE A 124 -15.42 4.58 36.27
N MET A 125 -16.31 5.44 36.74
CA MET A 125 -16.83 6.53 35.92
C MET A 125 -15.74 7.54 35.54
N ARG A 126 -14.80 7.81 36.45
CA ARG A 126 -13.63 8.67 36.19
C ARG A 126 -12.74 8.05 35.11
N THR A 127 -12.36 6.79 35.28
CA THR A 127 -11.51 6.08 34.30
C THR A 127 -12.17 5.97 32.93
N LEU A 128 -13.47 5.68 32.88
CA LEU A 128 -14.24 5.70 31.61
C LEU A 128 -14.18 7.07 30.93
N LYS A 129 -14.35 8.16 31.70
CA LYS A 129 -14.26 9.52 31.16
C LYS A 129 -12.88 9.83 30.58
N ASP A 130 -11.82 9.37 31.24
CA ASP A 130 -10.46 9.57 30.74
C ASP A 130 -10.21 8.70 29.50
N CYS A 131 -10.68 7.44 29.47
CA CYS A 131 -10.64 6.60 28.28
C CYS A 131 -11.37 7.24 27.09
N THR A 132 -12.54 7.84 27.30
CA THR A 132 -13.26 8.53 26.22
C THR A 132 -12.49 9.73 25.68
N LYS A 133 -11.82 10.51 26.53
CA LYS A 133 -10.98 11.63 26.07
C LYS A 133 -9.80 11.15 25.24
N TYR A 134 -9.08 10.13 25.71
CA TYR A 134 -7.95 9.57 24.96
C TYR A 134 -8.39 8.96 23.63
N GLN A 135 -9.60 8.39 23.57
CA GLN A 135 -10.17 7.90 22.33
C GLN A 135 -10.45 9.06 21.34
N GLU A 136 -11.01 10.17 21.81
CA GLU A 136 -11.23 11.37 21.00
C GLU A 136 -9.92 11.97 20.48
N GLU A 137 -8.89 12.06 21.34
CA GLU A 137 -7.55 12.52 20.95
C GLU A 137 -6.91 11.59 19.90
N LEU A 138 -7.04 10.27 20.09
CA LEU A 138 -6.55 9.28 19.14
C LEU A 138 -7.25 9.41 17.79
N ASP A 139 -8.56 9.63 17.77
CA ASP A 139 -9.33 9.80 16.54
C ASP A 139 -9.01 11.13 15.84
N HIS A 140 -8.72 12.19 16.59
CA HIS A 140 -8.17 13.43 16.06
C HIS A 140 -6.82 13.22 15.36
N VAL A 141 -5.85 12.60 16.05
CA VAL A 141 -4.51 12.33 15.50
C VAL A 141 -4.59 11.41 14.28
N LYS A 142 -5.48 10.41 14.28
CA LYS A 142 -5.72 9.55 13.11
C LYS A 142 -6.23 10.34 11.92
N LYS A 143 -7.10 11.32 12.14
CA LYS A 143 -7.61 12.20 11.08
C LYS A 143 -6.49 13.06 10.51
N GLU A 144 -5.72 13.73 11.35
CA GLU A 144 -4.56 14.53 10.92
C GLU A 144 -3.55 13.69 10.12
N ASN A 145 -3.24 12.47 10.58
CA ASN A 145 -2.36 11.56 9.84
C ASN A 145 -2.90 11.19 8.46
N ARG A 146 -4.22 10.99 8.32
CA ARG A 146 -4.83 10.72 7.01
C ARG A 146 -4.70 11.94 6.10
N ASP A 147 -4.93 13.13 6.62
CA ASP A 147 -4.83 14.38 5.86
C ASP A 147 -3.39 14.60 5.38
N ILE A 148 -2.39 14.42 6.25
CA ILE A 148 -0.96 14.47 5.92
C ILE A 148 -0.59 13.41 4.87
N LEU A 149 -1.14 12.19 4.97
CA LEU A 149 -0.88 11.14 3.97
C LEU A 149 -1.44 11.49 2.59
N VAL A 150 -2.60 12.15 2.53
CA VAL A 150 -3.18 12.64 1.27
C VAL A 150 -2.31 13.74 0.68
N GLU A 151 -1.88 14.70 1.50
CA GLU A 151 -0.99 15.79 1.08
C GLU A 151 0.36 15.25 0.57
N ASN A 152 0.98 14.33 1.31
CA ASN A 152 2.24 13.70 0.90
C ASN A 152 2.11 12.96 -0.44
N ARG A 153 0.99 12.28 -0.68
CA ARG A 153 0.74 11.64 -1.97
C ARG A 153 0.61 12.65 -3.10
N GLN A 154 0.00 13.79 -2.84
CA GLN A 154 -0.12 14.86 -3.83
C GLN A 154 1.24 15.50 -4.14
N LEU A 155 2.02 15.83 -3.11
CA LEU A 155 3.38 16.35 -3.27
C LEU A 155 4.30 15.38 -4.03
N LEU A 156 4.19 14.07 -3.77
CA LEU A 156 4.94 13.06 -4.52
C LEU A 156 4.56 13.00 -6.00
N LYS A 157 3.30 13.25 -6.35
CA LYS A 157 2.87 13.35 -7.76
C LYS A 157 3.47 14.59 -8.42
N GLU A 158 3.37 15.75 -7.76
CA GLU A 158 3.92 17.01 -8.28
C GLU A 158 5.43 16.94 -8.45
N LEU A 159 6.14 16.28 -7.53
CA LEU A 159 7.59 16.08 -7.63
C LEU A 159 7.96 15.20 -8.83
N LYS A 160 7.22 14.11 -9.06
CA LYS A 160 7.44 13.25 -10.23
C LYS A 160 7.18 14.00 -11.54
N GLU A 161 6.10 14.78 -11.60
CA GLU A 161 5.76 15.57 -12.78
C GLU A 161 6.84 16.62 -13.09
N LYS A 162 7.31 17.34 -12.05
CA LYS A 162 8.42 18.29 -12.21
C LYS A 162 9.71 17.60 -12.67
N GLN A 163 10.05 16.46 -12.07
CA GLN A 163 11.25 15.70 -12.45
C GLN A 163 11.17 15.22 -13.91
N GLU A 164 10.00 14.77 -14.37
CA GLU A 164 9.81 14.35 -15.76
C GLU A 164 9.88 15.53 -16.73
N ASN A 165 9.30 16.67 -16.36
CA ASN A 165 9.39 17.91 -17.15
C ASN A 165 10.83 18.42 -17.24
N THR A 166 11.59 18.42 -16.13
CA THR A 166 13.01 18.80 -16.15
C THR A 166 13.84 17.87 -17.04
N LYS A 167 13.58 16.55 -16.99
CA LYS A 167 14.25 15.59 -17.88
C LYS A 167 13.95 15.89 -19.35
N LYS A 168 12.68 16.08 -19.71
CA LYS A 168 12.27 16.40 -21.09
C LYS A 168 12.93 17.68 -21.61
N ILE A 169 12.99 18.74 -20.79
CA ILE A 169 13.65 20.00 -21.16
C ILE A 169 15.15 19.77 -21.38
N ASN A 170 15.81 19.08 -20.46
CA ASN A 170 17.24 18.80 -20.56
C ASN A 170 17.58 17.92 -21.78
N ASP A 171 16.75 16.92 -22.08
CA ASP A 171 16.89 16.06 -23.26
C ASP A 171 16.71 16.87 -24.55
N GLN A 172 15.77 17.82 -24.57
CA GLN A 172 15.54 18.70 -25.71
C GLN A 172 16.70 19.71 -25.91
N GLU A 173 17.21 20.31 -24.84
CA GLU A 173 18.36 21.21 -24.88
C GLU A 173 19.63 20.48 -25.35
N THR A 174 19.89 19.29 -24.82
CA THR A 174 21.04 18.48 -25.26
C THR A 174 20.91 18.05 -26.72
N GLN A 175 19.72 17.67 -27.17
CA GLN A 175 19.49 17.33 -28.57
C GLN A 175 19.72 18.53 -29.50
N SER A 176 19.23 19.72 -29.14
CA SER A 176 19.49 20.95 -29.89
C SER A 176 20.98 21.28 -29.98
N LEU A 177 21.72 21.11 -28.88
CA LEU A 177 23.17 21.35 -28.87
C LEU A 177 23.93 20.33 -29.73
N CYS A 178 23.52 19.06 -29.73
CA CYS A 178 24.10 18.05 -30.60
C CYS A 178 23.85 18.37 -32.09
N GLU A 179 22.65 18.83 -32.45
CA GLU A 179 22.34 19.24 -33.83
C GLU A 179 23.17 20.45 -34.29
N GLU A 180 23.36 21.44 -33.41
CA GLU A 180 24.18 22.61 -33.70
C GLU A 180 25.66 22.24 -33.86
N LEU A 181 26.18 21.35 -33.02
CA LEU A 181 27.53 20.82 -33.13
C LEU A 181 27.74 20.09 -34.47
N ASP A 182 26.79 19.24 -34.87
CA ASP A 182 26.81 18.52 -36.16
C ASP A 182 26.81 19.48 -37.35
N GLN A 183 26.05 20.58 -37.28
CA GLN A 183 26.06 21.61 -38.31
C GLN A 183 27.42 22.29 -38.41
N GLN A 184 28.05 22.64 -37.27
CA GLN A 184 29.37 23.26 -37.28
C GLN A 184 30.44 22.31 -37.83
N LEU A 185 30.39 21.03 -37.48
CA LEU A 185 31.31 20.02 -38.02
C LEU A 185 31.18 19.87 -39.53
N LYS A 186 29.95 19.87 -40.06
CA LYS A 186 29.71 19.89 -41.51
C LYS A 186 30.30 21.13 -42.17
N MET A 187 30.13 22.30 -41.58
CA MET A 187 30.70 23.55 -42.11
C MET A 187 32.24 23.55 -42.10
N ILE A 188 32.86 23.02 -41.04
CA ILE A 188 34.31 22.85 -40.98
C ILE A 188 34.78 21.88 -42.06
N SER A 189 34.08 20.75 -42.25
CA SER A 189 34.39 19.77 -43.29
C SER A 189 34.34 20.39 -44.70
N ILE A 190 33.28 21.16 -45.01
CA ILE A 190 33.15 21.87 -46.28
C ILE A 190 34.30 22.87 -46.47
N THR A 191 34.62 23.65 -45.44
CA THR A 191 35.68 24.67 -45.50
C THR A 191 37.05 24.02 -45.73
N ARG A 192 37.34 22.90 -45.07
CA ARG A 192 38.57 22.12 -45.28
C ARG A 192 38.66 21.59 -46.71
N ALA A 193 37.57 21.05 -47.24
CA ALA A 193 37.51 20.57 -48.62
C ALA A 193 37.72 21.70 -49.65
N ILE A 194 37.12 22.88 -49.42
CA ILE A 194 37.34 24.08 -50.26
C ILE A 194 38.81 24.50 -50.21
N LEU A 195 39.41 24.57 -49.02
CA LEU A 195 40.83 24.95 -48.86
C LEU A 195 41.77 23.95 -49.54
N GLN A 196 41.52 22.64 -49.41
CA GLN A 196 42.27 21.62 -50.14
C GLN A 196 42.12 21.78 -51.65
N GLY A 197 40.89 21.97 -52.14
CA GLY A 197 40.60 22.16 -53.55
C GLY A 197 41.30 23.41 -54.12
N LEU A 198 41.32 24.51 -53.35
CA LEU A 198 42.05 25.73 -53.71
C LEU A 198 43.55 25.49 -53.77
N ILE A 199 44.14 24.83 -52.77
CA ILE A 199 45.58 24.55 -52.76
C ILE A 199 45.97 23.67 -53.95
N VAL A 200 45.27 22.56 -54.16
CA VAL A 200 45.55 21.61 -55.25
C VAL A 200 45.26 22.22 -56.62
N GLY A 201 44.21 23.04 -56.75
CA GLY A 201 43.79 23.68 -58.00
C GLY A 201 44.53 24.98 -58.35
N SER A 202 45.26 25.58 -57.41
CA SER A 202 45.97 26.85 -57.61
C SER A 202 47.18 26.78 -58.55
N GLY A 203 47.60 25.58 -58.95
CA GLY A 203 48.81 25.37 -59.78
C GLY A 203 50.13 25.57 -59.03
N VAL A 204 50.09 25.75 -57.70
CA VAL A 204 51.28 25.79 -56.84
C VAL A 204 51.85 24.37 -56.70
N HIS A 205 53.17 24.21 -56.73
CA HIS A 205 53.87 22.94 -56.48
C HIS A 205 53.82 22.55 -54.98
N TRP A 206 52.60 22.38 -54.45
CA TRP A 206 52.33 22.10 -53.04
C TRP A 206 52.94 20.78 -52.56
N ALA A 207 53.17 19.82 -53.46
CA ALA A 207 53.80 18.53 -53.15
C ALA A 207 55.32 18.63 -52.91
N GLU A 208 55.97 19.66 -53.45
CA GLU A 208 57.41 19.90 -53.26
C GLU A 208 57.70 20.71 -52.00
N ASN A 209 56.72 21.48 -51.52
CA ASN A 209 56.82 22.22 -50.28
C ASN A 209 56.26 21.38 -49.11
N GLN A 210 57.16 20.89 -48.27
CA GLN A 210 56.84 20.02 -47.13
C GLN A 210 55.80 20.63 -46.16
N GLN A 211 55.78 21.95 -45.97
CA GLN A 211 54.81 22.61 -45.10
C GLN A 211 53.39 22.59 -45.69
N LEU A 212 53.29 22.78 -47.01
CA LEU A 212 52.03 22.77 -47.74
C LEU A 212 51.49 21.35 -47.92
N GLN A 213 52.38 20.39 -48.16
CA GLN A 213 52.04 18.96 -48.19
C GLN A 213 51.44 18.50 -46.85
N GLU A 214 52.09 18.82 -45.72
CA GLU A 214 51.55 18.51 -44.40
C GLU A 214 50.20 19.18 -44.14
N LEU A 215 50.04 20.44 -44.55
CA LEU A 215 48.79 21.17 -44.37
C LEU A 215 47.64 20.51 -45.16
N VAL A 216 47.86 20.14 -46.42
CA VAL A 216 46.86 19.48 -47.26
C VAL A 216 46.48 18.12 -46.68
N LEU A 217 47.44 17.34 -46.20
CA LEU A 217 47.18 16.05 -45.55
C LEU A 217 46.39 16.24 -44.24
N LYS A 218 46.82 17.17 -43.38
CA LYS A 218 46.11 17.54 -42.14
C LYS A 218 44.71 18.07 -42.40
N LEU A 219 44.43 18.68 -43.54
CA LEU A 219 43.07 19.12 -43.90
C LEU A 219 42.16 17.96 -44.34
N GLY A 220 42.75 16.81 -44.74
CA GLY A 220 42.03 15.64 -45.26
C GLY A 220 41.70 14.59 -44.21
N GLU A 221 42.31 14.68 -43.03
CA GLU A 221 42.02 13.78 -41.91
C GLU A 221 40.59 13.96 -41.41
N VAL A 222 39.88 12.86 -41.18
CA VAL A 222 38.52 12.87 -40.61
C VAL A 222 38.60 13.42 -39.19
N LEU A 223 37.74 14.39 -38.86
CA LEU A 223 37.61 14.86 -37.48
C LEU A 223 37.03 13.72 -36.64
N GLN A 224 37.87 13.13 -35.78
CA GLN A 224 37.43 12.20 -34.75
C GLN A 224 36.93 13.01 -33.55
N ILE A 225 35.72 12.70 -33.09
CA ILE A 225 35.14 13.21 -31.85
C ILE A 225 35.04 12.05 -30.88
#